data_AF-A0A1D2MMN2-F1
#
_entry.id   AF-A0A1D2MMN2-F1
#
_cell.length_a   1.000
_cell.length_b   1.000
_cell.length_c   1.000
_cell.angle_alpha   90.00
_cell.angle_beta   90.00
_cell.angle_gamma   90.00
#
_symmetry.space_group_name_H-M   'P 1'
#
loop_
_entity.id
_entity.type
_entity.pdbx_description
1 polymer ?
#
loop_
_entity_poly.entity_id
_entity_poly.type
_entity_poly.pdbx_seq_one_letter_code
_entity_poly.pdbx_strand_id
1 'polypeptide(L)'
;MRNDTKVVLEQIEAKALKRGERHRFTQSEDVMAVERVVSMDEIMTFFKASELVNMEEGQLIFGEEDSEQYFYGVVSGEIHLFCEGFGNSGLELLKVAGSDECIVSLSAFLHYFAVGPQTFGELKLHAKCGQSGNYYRVPILELIRYVREDKRKMNEICKTILIRQQKFVLGLNDLTGIAPRLHTQSYLDPNYTPIDVEPGVLELDSPLAHQAFEGLQTLFQLPLEDRRLCWVGVLDSRTMLLRRFKQAKYVFYLHDGMVACTVSKLRRSYNAVQFYLKGGEMIGWREAVVGLDMDIQFQVADGAKAIVVAIPDFVVRSHFEQNPEICVPLIAKLFNRYGLPARQICYALRYTHKRANEVIYKLRFLLDAEETKSGPSVRYGIIEKGDWFGMVAMYTDSPQVHRTVVCDRYCDLGIMPRYVISVITSAFREAAGYQVDYMARCIHRDYENTPLDTDKMHDSRFQVDSFGLHTWRSYRMVCVYPSSSEIPAKIYCDELARHHTCKANVVTKQDAMNSLRLSEFTPENEYALAKWLVCEEEKCTVMFIIADNDFNDLWNETIARICDMVQVLVTLHQDNHKPDEVIVTFHNEISK
;
A
#
# COMPACT_ATOMS: atom_id res chain seq x y z
N MET A 1 5.37 -22.43 37.12
CA MET A 1 4.72 -21.92 35.89
C MET A 1 5.65 -21.84 34.66
N ARG A 2 6.82 -22.49 34.62
CA ARG A 2 7.64 -22.61 33.39
C ARG A 2 7.63 -24.03 32.77
N ASN A 3 7.11 -25.03 33.48
CA ASN A 3 7.11 -26.42 33.03
C ASN A 3 5.83 -26.85 32.31
N ASP A 4 4.68 -26.20 32.56
CA ASP A 4 3.40 -26.59 31.94
C ASP A 4 3.27 -26.11 30.48
N THR A 5 3.93 -25.00 30.12
CA THR A 5 3.87 -24.42 28.77
C THR A 5 4.69 -25.22 27.74
N LYS A 6 5.80 -25.85 28.19
CA LYS A 6 6.64 -26.69 27.33
C LYS A 6 5.93 -28.00 26.98
N VAL A 7 5.16 -28.54 27.92
CA VAL A 7 4.34 -29.75 27.74
C VAL A 7 3.20 -29.49 26.74
N VAL A 8 2.62 -28.28 26.72
CA VAL A 8 1.57 -27.93 25.75
C VAL A 8 2.13 -27.82 24.33
N LEU A 9 3.30 -27.19 24.13
CA LEU A 9 3.97 -27.09 22.84
C LEU A 9 4.42 -28.47 22.31
N GLU A 10 5.00 -29.31 23.16
CA GLU A 10 5.39 -30.68 22.79
C GLU A 10 4.18 -31.57 22.49
N GLN A 11 3.04 -31.37 23.15
CA GLN A 11 1.79 -32.09 22.85
C GLN A 11 1.13 -31.62 21.54
N ILE A 12 1.29 -30.34 21.18
CA ILE A 12 0.82 -29.78 19.90
C ILE A 12 1.68 -30.30 18.74
N GLU A 13 3.01 -30.27 18.88
CA GLU A 13 3.94 -30.82 17.88
C GLU A 13 3.78 -32.33 17.71
N ALA A 14 3.61 -33.09 18.81
CA ALA A 14 3.42 -34.54 18.76
C ALA A 14 2.06 -34.96 18.16
N LYS A 15 1.02 -34.15 18.28
CA LYS A 15 -0.28 -34.39 17.62
C LYS A 15 -0.24 -34.06 16.13
N ALA A 16 0.48 -33.02 15.72
CA ALA A 16 0.70 -32.67 14.31
C ALA A 16 1.53 -33.74 13.58
N LEU A 17 2.60 -34.24 14.21
CA LEU A 17 3.47 -35.27 13.64
C LEU A 17 2.76 -36.62 13.44
N LYS A 18 1.82 -36.98 14.33
CA LYS A 18 1.03 -38.23 14.23
C LYS A 18 -0.06 -38.21 13.15
N ARG A 19 -0.45 -37.04 12.63
CA ARG A 19 -1.47 -36.91 11.59
C ARG A 19 -0.91 -36.81 10.16
N GLY A 20 0.41 -36.79 10.00
CA GLY A 20 1.04 -36.57 8.68
C GLY A 20 0.80 -35.17 8.12
N GLU A 21 0.12 -34.31 8.86
CA GLU A 21 -0.11 -32.91 8.55
C GLU A 21 1.13 -32.12 8.98
N ARG A 22 2.02 -31.83 8.03
CA ARG A 22 2.96 -30.71 8.17
C ARG A 22 2.13 -29.42 8.14
N HIS A 23 1.41 -29.12 9.21
CA HIS A 23 0.94 -27.76 9.45
C HIS A 23 2.20 -26.91 9.74
N ARG A 24 2.75 -26.29 8.69
CA ARG A 24 3.30 -24.95 8.87
C ARG A 24 2.19 -24.19 9.56
N PHE A 25 2.46 -23.56 10.70
CA PHE A 25 1.62 -22.46 11.16
C PHE A 25 1.58 -21.47 10.00
N THR A 26 0.52 -21.53 9.19
CA THR A 26 0.29 -20.58 8.12
C THR A 26 -0.20 -19.33 8.80
N GLN A 27 0.77 -18.55 9.25
CA GLN A 27 0.59 -17.27 9.90
C GLN A 27 -0.29 -16.39 9.00
N SER A 28 -1.30 -15.75 9.59
CA SER A 28 -2.13 -14.79 8.88
C SER A 28 -1.25 -13.74 8.22
N GLU A 29 -1.44 -13.50 6.91
CA GLU A 29 -0.64 -12.54 6.14
C GLU A 29 -0.72 -11.09 6.67
N ASP A 30 -1.76 -10.76 7.44
CA ASP A 30 -1.86 -9.47 8.14
C ASP A 30 -0.92 -9.41 9.36
N VAL A 31 -0.65 -10.54 10.03
CA VAL A 31 0.42 -10.68 11.02
C VAL A 31 1.80 -10.75 10.32
N MET A 32 1.88 -11.37 9.13
CA MET A 32 3.08 -11.37 8.26
C MET A 32 3.50 -9.97 7.80
N ALA A 33 2.59 -8.99 7.76
CA ALA A 33 2.96 -7.60 7.48
C ALA A 33 3.72 -6.95 8.64
N VAL A 34 3.50 -7.42 9.88
CA VAL A 34 4.33 -7.11 11.05
C VAL A 34 5.63 -7.91 11.01
N GLU A 35 5.60 -9.17 10.58
CA GLU A 35 6.78 -10.05 10.43
C GLU A 35 7.91 -9.52 9.53
N ARG A 36 7.63 -8.52 8.69
CA ARG A 36 8.61 -8.03 7.70
C ARG A 36 9.35 -6.79 8.15
N VAL A 37 9.11 -6.41 9.40
CA VAL A 37 9.82 -5.39 10.17
C VAL A 37 10.37 -6.01 11.46
N VAL A 38 10.08 -7.29 11.72
CA VAL A 38 10.15 -7.95 13.02
C VAL A 38 10.69 -9.37 12.84
N SER A 39 11.78 -9.74 13.50
CA SER A 39 12.42 -11.05 13.33
C SER A 39 11.55 -12.23 13.80
N MET A 40 11.85 -13.45 13.36
CA MET A 40 11.13 -14.67 13.78
C MET A 40 11.09 -14.86 15.31
N ASP A 41 12.15 -14.47 16.02
CA ASP A 41 12.20 -14.52 17.49
C ASP A 41 11.27 -13.50 18.16
N GLU A 42 11.03 -12.37 17.50
CA GLU A 42 10.16 -11.30 17.96
C GLU A 42 8.69 -11.62 17.68
N ILE A 43 8.41 -12.26 16.56
CA ILE A 43 7.11 -12.86 16.22
C ILE A 43 6.75 -13.95 17.23
N MET A 44 7.72 -14.79 17.59
CA MET A 44 7.55 -15.79 18.65
C MET A 44 7.34 -15.16 20.02
N THR A 45 7.81 -13.92 20.25
CA THR A 45 7.53 -13.16 21.48
C THR A 45 6.13 -12.57 21.46
N PHE A 46 5.65 -12.11 20.30
CA PHE A 46 4.26 -11.72 20.06
C PHE A 46 3.29 -12.90 20.27
N PHE A 47 3.60 -14.09 19.76
CA PHE A 47 2.78 -15.29 19.94
C PHE A 47 2.83 -15.87 21.36
N LYS A 48 3.86 -15.56 22.17
CA LYS A 48 3.87 -15.93 23.60
C LYS A 48 2.78 -15.22 24.41
N ALA A 49 2.32 -14.06 23.96
CA ALA A 49 1.21 -13.34 24.57
C ALA A 49 -0.16 -13.75 23.99
N SER A 50 -0.20 -14.67 23.03
CA SER A 50 -1.43 -15.12 22.41
C SER A 50 -2.12 -16.19 23.27
N GLU A 51 -3.45 -16.11 23.33
CA GLU A 51 -4.28 -17.08 24.03
C GLU A 51 -5.08 -17.88 22.99
N LEU A 52 -5.02 -19.21 23.09
CA LEU A 52 -5.90 -20.08 22.31
C LEU A 52 -7.24 -20.21 23.03
N VAL A 53 -8.32 -19.89 22.32
CA VAL A 53 -9.68 -19.93 22.82
C VAL A 53 -10.50 -20.86 21.94
N ASN A 54 -11.23 -21.76 22.57
CA ASN A 54 -12.20 -22.61 21.90
C ASN A 54 -13.55 -21.90 21.95
N MET A 55 -14.19 -21.76 20.79
CA MET A 55 -15.50 -21.11 20.73
C MET A 55 -16.47 -21.98 19.94
N GLU A 56 -17.71 -21.99 20.39
CA GLU A 56 -18.81 -22.73 19.78
C GLU A 56 -19.47 -21.90 18.67
N GLU A 57 -20.11 -22.58 17.71
CA GLU A 57 -20.90 -21.94 16.67
C GLU A 57 -21.95 -20.99 17.28
N GLY A 58 -22.05 -19.79 16.71
CA GLY A 58 -22.95 -18.73 17.17
C GLY A 58 -22.43 -17.95 18.39
N GLN A 59 -21.36 -18.38 19.05
CA GLN A 59 -20.77 -17.66 20.18
C GLN A 59 -20.27 -16.29 19.75
N LEU A 60 -20.64 -15.26 20.51
CA LEU A 60 -20.20 -13.89 20.29
C LEU A 60 -18.72 -13.76 20.63
N ILE A 61 -17.97 -13.12 19.73
CA ILE A 61 -16.55 -12.82 19.89
C ILE A 61 -16.39 -11.41 20.44
N PHE A 62 -17.13 -10.47 19.85
CA PHE A 62 -17.35 -9.14 20.37
C PHE A 62 -18.69 -8.57 19.87
N GLY A 63 -19.35 -7.80 20.71
CA GLY A 63 -20.52 -6.98 20.40
C GLY A 63 -20.27 -5.49 20.59
N GLU A 64 -21.32 -4.67 20.55
CA GLU A 64 -21.21 -3.20 20.56
C GLU A 64 -20.55 -2.64 21.83
N GLU A 65 -20.84 -3.26 22.97
CA GLU A 65 -20.35 -2.81 24.28
C GLU A 65 -18.90 -3.27 24.55
N ASP A 66 -18.40 -4.21 23.74
CA ASP A 66 -17.04 -4.70 23.89
C ASP A 66 -16.05 -3.67 23.33
N SER A 67 -14.89 -3.56 23.97
CA SER A 67 -13.81 -2.70 23.49
C SER A 67 -12.82 -3.47 22.63
N GLU A 68 -12.14 -2.75 21.75
CA GLU A 68 -11.17 -3.29 20.80
C GLU A 68 -9.87 -3.76 21.47
N GLN A 69 -9.92 -4.77 22.34
CA GLN A 69 -8.78 -5.17 23.16
C GLN A 69 -7.89 -6.22 22.52
N TYR A 70 -8.40 -6.97 21.55
CA TYR A 70 -7.72 -8.14 20.98
C TYR A 70 -7.75 -8.17 19.46
N PHE A 71 -6.64 -8.63 18.87
CA PHE A 71 -6.65 -9.21 17.52
C PHE A 71 -7.14 -10.64 17.60
N TYR A 72 -7.99 -11.04 16.66
CA TYR A 72 -8.48 -12.41 16.53
C TYR A 72 -8.02 -13.01 15.21
N GLY A 73 -7.48 -14.22 15.28
CA GLY A 73 -7.20 -15.03 14.11
C GLY A 73 -7.70 -16.46 14.27
N VAL A 74 -7.98 -17.07 13.12
CA VAL A 74 -8.65 -18.37 13.04
C VAL A 74 -7.60 -19.45 12.84
N VAL A 75 -7.56 -20.42 13.76
CA VAL A 75 -6.75 -21.64 13.59
C VAL A 75 -7.58 -22.73 12.90
N SER A 76 -8.85 -22.87 13.30
CA SER A 76 -9.80 -23.79 12.67
C SER A 76 -11.22 -23.28 12.91
N GLY A 77 -12.12 -23.48 11.95
CA GLY A 77 -13.49 -22.95 11.99
C GLY A 77 -13.62 -21.67 11.17
N GLU A 78 -14.61 -20.84 11.51
CA GLU A 78 -14.94 -19.62 10.77
C GLU A 78 -15.43 -18.52 11.72
N ILE A 79 -15.06 -17.27 11.43
CA ILE A 79 -15.60 -16.10 12.12
C ILE A 79 -16.35 -15.22 11.14
N HIS A 80 -17.56 -14.84 11.50
CA HIS A 80 -18.41 -13.95 10.72
C HIS A 80 -18.39 -12.55 11.35
N LEU A 81 -17.88 -11.58 10.59
CA LEU A 81 -17.91 -10.16 10.92
C LEU A 81 -19.10 -9.50 10.25
N PHE A 82 -19.89 -8.80 11.05
CA PHE A 82 -21.05 -8.06 10.63
C PHE A 82 -20.87 -6.57 10.90
N CYS A 83 -21.60 -5.76 10.14
CA CYS A 83 -21.70 -4.31 10.34
C CYS A 83 -23.16 -3.85 10.37
N GLU A 84 -23.42 -2.75 11.07
CA GLU A 84 -24.67 -2.01 10.98
C GLU A 84 -24.44 -0.57 10.51
N GLY A 85 -25.49 0.09 10.00
CA GLY A 85 -25.44 1.52 9.69
C GLY A 85 -24.56 1.87 8.49
N PHE A 86 -24.20 0.89 7.66
CA PHE A 86 -23.50 1.10 6.39
C PHE A 86 -24.34 1.90 5.39
N GLY A 87 -25.65 1.98 5.63
CA GLY A 87 -26.65 2.72 4.84
C GLY A 87 -28.05 2.14 5.05
N ASN A 88 -28.12 0.88 5.49
CA ASN A 88 -29.34 0.18 5.89
C ASN A 88 -29.46 0.07 7.42
N SER A 89 -30.67 -0.18 7.90
CA SER A 89 -31.01 -0.28 9.33
C SER A 89 -30.83 -1.69 9.93
N GLY A 90 -30.11 -2.58 9.26
CA GLY A 90 -29.97 -3.99 9.67
C GLY A 90 -28.52 -4.45 9.72
N LEU A 91 -28.31 -5.60 10.36
CA LEU A 91 -27.03 -6.28 10.46
C LEU A 91 -26.67 -6.95 9.13
N GLU A 92 -25.58 -6.52 8.52
CA GLU A 92 -25.10 -7.03 7.23
C GLU A 92 -23.78 -7.78 7.41
N LEU A 93 -23.62 -8.92 6.74
CA LEU A 93 -22.38 -9.68 6.75
C LEU A 93 -21.32 -8.91 5.96
N LEU A 94 -20.17 -8.65 6.57
CA LEU A 94 -19.08 -7.87 5.98
C LEU A 94 -17.89 -8.74 5.58
N LYS A 95 -17.57 -9.74 6.40
CA LYS A 95 -16.46 -10.68 6.15
C LYS A 95 -16.74 -12.03 6.79
N VAL A 96 -16.33 -13.09 6.11
CA VAL A 96 -16.15 -14.43 6.68
C VAL A 96 -14.65 -14.67 6.71
N ALA A 97 -14.10 -14.94 7.89
CA ALA A 97 -12.70 -15.25 8.09
C ALA A 97 -12.54 -16.76 8.31
N GLY A 98 -11.85 -17.41 7.39
CA GLY A 98 -11.53 -18.85 7.46
C GLY A 98 -10.20 -19.12 8.15
N SER A 99 -9.77 -20.38 8.14
CA SER A 99 -8.47 -20.78 8.70
C SER A 99 -7.32 -19.95 8.12
N ASP A 100 -6.39 -19.53 8.98
CA ASP A 100 -5.26 -18.65 8.67
C ASP A 100 -5.64 -17.19 8.34
N GLU A 101 -6.90 -16.79 8.57
CA GLU A 101 -7.34 -15.42 8.40
C GLU A 101 -7.56 -14.68 9.73
N CYS A 102 -7.41 -13.36 9.71
CA CYS A 102 -7.73 -12.46 10.81
C CYS A 102 -8.99 -11.65 10.50
N ILE A 103 -9.78 -11.32 11.54
CA ILE A 103 -10.98 -10.47 11.38
C ILE A 103 -10.65 -8.99 11.48
N VAL A 104 -9.55 -8.67 12.15
CA VAL A 104 -9.17 -7.28 12.47
C VAL A 104 -7.96 -6.88 11.62
N SER A 105 -8.17 -5.92 10.72
CA SER A 105 -7.14 -5.31 9.87
C SER A 105 -6.09 -4.53 10.68
N LEU A 106 -4.89 -4.39 10.12
CA LEU A 106 -3.83 -3.49 10.61
C LEU A 106 -4.28 -2.03 10.74
N SER A 107 -5.36 -1.63 10.07
CA SER A 107 -5.97 -0.30 10.29
C SER A 107 -6.50 -0.12 11.71
N ALA A 108 -7.00 -1.19 12.34
CA ALA A 108 -7.45 -1.16 13.73
C ALA A 108 -6.26 -0.97 14.70
N PHE A 109 -5.11 -1.58 14.40
CA PHE A 109 -3.89 -1.31 15.16
C PHE A 109 -3.56 0.20 15.15
N LEU A 110 -3.55 0.81 13.96
CA LEU A 110 -3.20 2.22 13.83
C LEU A 110 -4.24 3.14 14.49
N HIS A 111 -5.52 2.75 14.44
CA HIS A 111 -6.61 3.44 15.13
C HIS A 111 -6.45 3.36 16.65
N TYR A 112 -6.31 2.15 17.21
CA TYR A 112 -6.07 1.96 18.64
C TYR A 112 -4.81 2.70 19.09
N PHE A 113 -3.73 2.60 18.30
CA PHE A 113 -2.48 3.27 18.59
C PHE A 113 -2.63 4.79 18.69
N ALA A 114 -3.48 5.38 17.86
CA ALA A 114 -3.65 6.83 17.77
C ALA A 114 -4.73 7.40 18.70
N VAL A 115 -5.85 6.69 18.87
CA VAL A 115 -7.05 7.17 19.55
C VAL A 115 -7.30 6.43 20.87
N GLY A 116 -6.65 5.29 21.09
CA GLY A 116 -6.91 4.39 22.21
C GLY A 116 -8.02 3.37 21.91
N PRO A 117 -8.36 2.51 22.89
CA PRO A 117 -9.44 1.54 22.75
C PRO A 117 -10.78 2.26 22.56
N GLN A 118 -11.48 1.94 21.47
CA GLN A 118 -12.89 2.30 21.30
C GLN A 118 -13.80 1.12 21.60
N THR A 119 -15.09 1.38 21.74
CA THR A 119 -16.10 0.32 21.72
C THR A 119 -16.42 -0.06 20.28
N PHE A 120 -16.64 -1.35 20.00
CA PHE A 120 -17.05 -1.78 18.66
C PHE A 120 -18.41 -1.20 18.26
N GLY A 121 -19.21 -0.71 19.21
CA GLY A 121 -20.44 0.05 18.99
C GLY A 121 -20.23 1.38 18.26
N GLU A 122 -19.10 2.06 18.45
CA GLU A 122 -18.79 3.26 17.66
C GLU A 122 -18.54 2.95 16.18
N LEU A 123 -18.02 1.75 15.90
CA LEU A 123 -17.83 1.23 14.56
C LEU A 123 -19.03 0.42 14.06
N LYS A 124 -20.02 0.16 14.93
CA LYS A 124 -21.17 -0.72 14.67
C LYS A 124 -20.75 -2.05 14.05
N LEU A 125 -19.74 -2.69 14.66
CA LEU A 125 -19.21 -3.97 14.24
C LEU A 125 -19.54 -5.06 15.26
N HIS A 126 -19.84 -6.25 14.77
CA HIS A 126 -20.12 -7.42 15.59
C HIS A 126 -19.45 -8.63 15.00
N ALA A 127 -18.85 -9.48 15.82
CA ALA A 127 -18.29 -10.74 15.36
C ALA A 127 -18.85 -11.92 16.15
N LYS A 128 -19.19 -12.99 15.43
CA LYS A 128 -19.59 -14.27 16.02
C LYS A 128 -18.90 -15.42 15.31
N CYS A 129 -18.74 -16.53 16.01
CA CYS A 129 -18.27 -17.76 15.41
C CYS A 129 -19.31 -18.28 14.41
N GLY A 130 -18.90 -18.41 13.15
CA GLY A 130 -19.69 -19.05 12.10
C GLY A 130 -19.67 -20.57 12.19
N GLN A 131 -18.57 -21.12 12.68
CA GLN A 131 -18.39 -22.55 12.92
C GLN A 131 -17.62 -22.76 14.23
N SER A 132 -17.92 -23.82 14.98
CA SER A 132 -17.13 -24.17 16.18
C SER A 132 -15.67 -24.40 15.82
N GLY A 133 -14.76 -23.87 16.63
CA GLY A 133 -13.36 -23.75 16.23
C GLY A 133 -12.39 -23.39 17.33
N ASN A 134 -11.13 -23.27 16.93
CA ASN A 134 -10.03 -22.82 17.77
C ASN A 134 -9.53 -21.51 17.18
N TYR A 135 -9.36 -20.53 18.06
CA TYR A 135 -9.05 -19.16 17.69
C TYR A 135 -7.91 -18.68 18.56
N TYR A 136 -6.98 -17.91 18.00
CA TYR A 136 -6.03 -17.20 18.84
C TYR A 136 -6.50 -15.76 19.01
N ARG A 137 -6.34 -15.23 20.22
CA ARG A 137 -6.51 -13.81 20.50
C ARG A 137 -5.20 -13.21 21.02
N VAL A 138 -4.85 -12.02 20.56
CA VAL A 138 -3.64 -11.31 20.99
C VAL A 138 -4.00 -9.94 21.52
N PRO A 139 -3.61 -9.57 22.75
CA PRO A 139 -3.87 -8.24 23.29
C PRO A 139 -3.22 -7.16 22.42
N ILE A 140 -3.99 -6.16 21.95
CA ILE A 140 -3.48 -5.05 21.13
C ILE A 140 -2.43 -4.24 21.91
N LEU A 141 -2.61 -4.12 23.24
CA LEU A 141 -1.69 -3.39 24.10
C LEU A 141 -0.26 -3.96 24.08
N GLU A 142 -0.13 -5.30 24.01
CA GLU A 142 1.19 -5.94 23.91
C GLU A 142 1.87 -5.64 22.57
N LEU A 143 1.09 -5.58 21.48
CA LEU A 143 1.61 -5.14 20.18
C LEU A 143 2.08 -3.68 20.23
N ILE A 144 1.34 -2.81 20.91
CA ILE A 144 1.72 -1.39 21.04
C ILE A 144 2.99 -1.23 21.88
N ARG A 145 3.10 -1.95 22.99
CA ARG A 145 4.32 -1.97 23.81
C ARG A 145 5.51 -2.39 22.97
N TYR A 146 5.35 -3.51 22.26
CA TYR A 146 6.37 -4.05 21.37
C TYR A 146 6.80 -3.06 20.27
N VAL A 147 5.85 -2.41 19.60
CA VAL A 147 6.16 -1.43 18.54
C VAL A 147 6.80 -0.16 19.11
N ARG A 148 6.47 0.25 20.34
CA ARG A 148 7.07 1.42 21.01
C ARG A 148 8.50 1.20 21.48
N GLU A 149 8.91 -0.05 21.72
CA GLU A 149 10.29 -0.37 22.12
C GLU A 149 11.31 -0.03 21.02
N ASP A 150 10.91 -0.08 19.76
CA ASP A 150 11.77 0.27 18.62
C ASP A 150 11.09 1.30 17.70
N LYS A 151 11.55 2.55 17.80
CA LYS A 151 11.10 3.67 16.97
C LYS A 151 11.21 3.38 15.47
N ARG A 152 12.20 2.60 15.02
CA ARG A 152 12.36 2.23 13.61
C ARG A 152 11.20 1.35 13.15
N LYS A 153 10.82 0.37 13.97
CA LYS A 153 9.71 -0.55 13.68
C LYS A 153 8.40 0.22 13.61
N MET A 154 8.18 1.11 14.57
CA MET A 154 7.02 1.99 14.58
C MET A 154 6.91 2.82 13.30
N ASN A 155 8.01 3.44 12.88
CA ASN A 155 8.06 4.25 11.67
C ASN A 155 7.65 3.44 10.42
N GLU A 156 8.22 2.25 10.24
CA GLU A 156 7.93 1.39 9.09
C GLU A 156 6.50 0.83 9.08
N ILE A 157 5.97 0.43 10.25
CA ILE A 157 4.60 -0.05 10.38
C ILE A 157 3.61 1.09 10.05
N CYS A 158 3.80 2.28 10.64
CA CYS A 158 2.95 3.43 10.37
C CYS A 158 2.97 3.82 8.88
N LYS A 159 4.16 3.91 8.24
CA LYS A 159 4.27 4.19 6.80
C LYS A 159 3.51 3.17 5.96
N THR A 160 3.70 1.89 6.25
CA THR A 160 3.07 0.79 5.50
C THR A 160 1.55 0.85 5.57
N ILE A 161 1.00 1.06 6.77
CA ILE A 161 -0.45 1.16 6.96
C ILE A 161 -0.99 2.42 6.29
N LEU A 162 -0.31 3.57 6.41
CA LEU A 162 -0.72 4.82 5.79
C LEU A 162 -0.76 4.76 4.26
N ILE A 163 0.20 4.08 3.62
CA ILE A 163 0.20 3.83 2.17
C ILE A 163 -1.03 3.02 1.78
N ARG A 164 -1.21 1.87 2.45
CA ARG A 164 -2.29 0.91 2.17
C ARG A 164 -3.65 1.58 2.28
N GLN A 165 -3.88 2.31 3.37
CA GLN A 165 -5.12 3.07 3.58
C GLN A 165 -5.33 4.15 2.51
N GLN A 166 -4.29 4.87 2.08
CA GLN A 166 -4.42 5.88 1.01
C GLN A 166 -4.95 5.25 -0.26
N LYS A 167 -4.23 4.23 -0.74
CA LYS A 167 -4.47 3.60 -2.03
C LYS A 167 -5.82 2.90 -2.03
N PHE A 168 -6.17 2.28 -0.91
CA PHE A 168 -7.47 1.65 -0.74
C PHE A 168 -8.62 2.67 -0.83
N VAL A 169 -8.60 3.74 -0.02
CA VAL A 169 -9.72 4.70 0.01
C VAL A 169 -9.89 5.40 -1.35
N LEU A 170 -8.78 5.74 -2.00
CA LEU A 170 -8.81 6.32 -3.35
C LEU A 170 -9.35 5.33 -4.38
N GLY A 171 -8.84 4.09 -4.39
CA GLY A 171 -9.32 3.05 -5.30
C GLY A 171 -10.79 2.71 -5.07
N LEU A 172 -11.24 2.68 -3.81
CA LEU A 172 -12.62 2.40 -3.46
C LEU A 172 -13.55 3.50 -3.98
N ASN A 173 -13.14 4.76 -3.89
CA ASN A 173 -13.90 5.85 -4.48
C ASN A 173 -13.96 5.74 -6.02
N ASP A 174 -12.88 5.36 -6.68
CA ASP A 174 -12.90 5.18 -8.15
C ASP A 174 -13.81 4.03 -8.58
N LEU A 175 -13.95 3.01 -7.75
CA LEU A 175 -14.82 1.86 -7.97
C LEU A 175 -16.31 2.17 -7.69
N THR A 176 -16.59 2.90 -6.62
CA THR A 176 -17.95 3.02 -6.07
C THR A 176 -18.55 4.42 -6.18
N GLY A 177 -17.72 5.44 -6.38
CA GLY A 177 -18.13 6.84 -6.42
C GLY A 177 -18.72 7.38 -5.12
N ILE A 178 -18.59 6.67 -3.99
CA ILE A 178 -19.18 7.06 -2.70
C ILE A 178 -18.27 7.97 -1.86
N ALA A 179 -17.31 8.70 -2.47
CA ALA A 179 -16.44 9.66 -1.77
C ALA A 179 -17.15 10.48 -0.68
N PRO A 180 -18.35 11.04 -0.93
CA PRO A 180 -19.02 11.84 0.08
C PRO A 180 -19.36 11.10 1.38
N ARG A 181 -19.43 9.77 1.33
CA ARG A 181 -19.69 8.86 2.44
C ARG A 181 -18.42 8.26 3.05
N LEU A 182 -17.34 8.21 2.29
CA LEU A 182 -16.03 7.74 2.77
C LEU A 182 -15.34 8.76 3.68
N HIS A 183 -15.69 10.04 3.54
CA HIS A 183 -15.12 11.12 4.34
C HIS A 183 -16.19 11.89 5.11
N THR A 184 -15.87 12.32 6.33
CA THR A 184 -16.56 13.41 7.00
C THR A 184 -16.16 14.72 6.31
N GLN A 185 -17.06 15.70 6.23
CA GLN A 185 -16.79 17.02 5.60
C GLN A 185 -16.61 16.98 4.08
N SER A 186 -17.40 16.15 3.41
CA SER A 186 -17.41 16.03 1.94
C SER A 186 -18.03 17.22 1.21
N TYR A 187 -18.76 18.07 1.94
CA TYR A 187 -19.44 19.25 1.41
C TYR A 187 -18.80 20.52 1.94
N LEU A 188 -18.90 21.59 1.13
CA LEU A 188 -18.54 22.92 1.56
C LEU A 188 -19.38 23.26 2.80
N ASP A 189 -18.76 23.77 3.86
CA ASP A 189 -19.52 24.17 5.05
C ASP A 189 -20.45 25.33 4.68
N PRO A 190 -21.79 25.16 4.75
CA PRO A 190 -22.72 26.21 4.39
C PRO A 190 -22.63 27.43 5.31
N ASN A 191 -22.05 27.28 6.51
CA ASN A 191 -21.85 28.34 7.48
C ASN A 191 -20.44 28.93 7.44
N TYR A 192 -19.62 28.59 6.44
CA TYR A 192 -18.28 29.16 6.31
C TYR A 192 -18.34 30.67 6.05
N THR A 193 -17.76 31.44 6.95
CA THR A 193 -17.53 32.88 6.79
C THR A 193 -16.12 33.10 6.25
N PRO A 194 -15.96 33.74 5.07
CA PRO A 194 -14.64 34.05 4.54
C PRO A 194 -13.80 34.88 5.50
N ILE A 195 -12.50 34.59 5.53
CA ILE A 195 -11.53 35.32 6.36
C ILE A 195 -11.35 36.73 5.78
N ASP A 196 -11.49 37.76 6.63
CA ASP A 196 -11.29 39.16 6.24
C ASP A 196 -9.84 39.60 6.52
N VAL A 197 -8.89 38.97 5.84
CA VAL A 197 -7.45 39.31 5.89
C VAL A 197 -6.90 39.38 4.47
N GLU A 198 -6.01 40.34 4.21
CA GLU A 198 -5.38 40.48 2.90
C GLU A 198 -4.45 39.29 2.58
N PRO A 199 -4.45 38.77 1.34
CA PRO A 199 -3.55 37.72 0.89
C PRO A 199 -2.10 38.17 0.92
N GLY A 200 -1.19 37.30 1.36
CA GLY A 200 0.23 37.63 1.43
C GLY A 200 1.00 36.81 2.47
N VAL A 201 2.31 37.02 2.51
CA VAL A 201 3.17 36.46 3.56
C VAL A 201 3.06 37.34 4.80
N LEU A 202 2.80 36.73 5.94
CA LEU A 202 2.74 37.43 7.22
C LEU A 202 4.13 37.56 7.82
N GLU A 203 4.38 38.67 8.51
CA GLU A 203 5.55 38.78 9.38
C GLU A 203 5.47 37.73 10.49
N LEU A 204 6.58 37.02 10.74
CA LEU A 204 6.64 35.96 11.75
C LEU A 204 6.27 36.44 13.15
N ASP A 205 6.55 37.72 13.45
CA ASP A 205 6.25 38.33 14.73
C ASP A 205 4.80 38.86 14.83
N SER A 206 4.01 38.77 13.76
CA SER A 206 2.62 39.22 13.79
C SER A 206 1.78 38.39 14.77
N PRO A 207 0.74 38.97 15.41
CA PRO A 207 -0.14 38.22 16.32
C PRO A 207 -0.79 37.00 15.64
N LEU A 208 -1.12 37.12 14.36
CA LEU A 208 -1.75 36.05 13.58
C LEU A 208 -0.77 34.92 13.27
N ALA A 209 0.50 35.24 12.97
CA ALA A 209 1.54 34.23 12.81
C ALA A 209 1.82 33.48 14.14
N HIS A 210 1.84 34.19 15.27
CA HIS A 210 1.98 33.58 16.59
C HIS A 210 0.84 32.58 16.87
N GLN A 211 -0.42 32.98 16.65
CA GLN A 211 -1.58 32.10 16.81
C GLN A 211 -1.51 30.86 15.89
N ALA A 212 -1.06 31.05 14.65
CA ALA A 212 -0.88 29.94 13.72
C ALA A 212 0.19 28.95 14.19
N PHE A 213 1.32 29.44 14.72
CA PHE A 213 2.36 28.60 15.30
C PHE A 213 1.93 27.93 16.62
N GLU A 214 1.15 28.59 17.46
CA GLU A 214 0.57 27.98 18.66
C GLU A 214 -0.34 26.80 18.28
N GLY A 215 -1.21 26.99 17.30
CA GLY A 215 -2.02 25.91 16.75
C GLY A 215 -1.18 24.75 16.22
N LEU A 216 -0.14 25.04 15.44
CA LEU A 216 0.81 24.02 14.98
C LEU A 216 1.50 23.30 16.14
N GLN A 217 1.87 24.02 17.21
CA GLN A 217 2.52 23.44 18.38
C GLN A 217 1.64 22.40 19.07
N THR A 218 0.33 22.65 19.15
CA THR A 218 -0.62 21.70 19.76
C THR A 218 -0.70 20.38 18.99
N LEU A 219 -0.49 20.42 17.67
CA LEU A 219 -0.68 19.28 16.80
C LEU A 219 0.61 18.51 16.47
N PHE A 220 1.69 19.23 16.14
CA PHE A 220 2.94 18.67 15.64
C PHE A 220 4.15 18.98 16.53
N GLN A 221 3.97 19.68 17.66
CA GLN A 221 5.03 19.96 18.64
C GLN A 221 6.35 20.48 18.02
N LEU A 222 6.27 21.29 16.97
CA LEU A 222 7.44 21.78 16.24
C LEU A 222 8.39 22.57 17.18
N PRO A 223 9.69 22.28 17.24
CA PRO A 223 10.62 23.07 18.04
C PRO A 223 10.65 24.54 17.62
N LEU A 224 10.84 25.43 18.60
CA LEU A 224 10.93 26.88 18.37
C LEU A 224 12.03 27.25 17.37
N GLU A 225 13.16 26.53 17.40
CA GLU A 225 14.31 26.73 16.52
C GLU A 225 14.04 26.43 15.04
N ASP A 226 13.02 25.61 14.75
CA ASP A 226 12.62 25.27 13.39
C ASP A 226 11.57 26.24 12.83
N ARG A 227 10.95 27.08 13.67
CA ARG A 227 9.96 28.08 13.22
C ARG A 227 10.53 29.06 12.19
N ARG A 228 11.83 29.36 12.28
CA ARG A 228 12.55 30.22 11.32
C ARG A 228 12.64 29.63 9.91
N LEU A 229 12.44 28.32 9.77
CA LEU A 229 12.43 27.62 8.48
C LEU A 229 11.01 27.59 7.87
N CYS A 230 10.00 27.97 8.64
CA CYS A 230 8.61 28.03 8.21
C CYS A 230 8.26 29.43 7.71
N TRP A 231 7.21 29.52 6.91
CA TRP A 231 6.55 30.78 6.60
C TRP A 231 5.06 30.68 6.87
N VAL A 232 4.44 31.80 7.24
CA VAL A 232 3.00 31.92 7.44
C VAL A 232 2.45 32.81 6.33
N GLY A 233 1.34 32.41 5.73
CA GLY A 233 0.71 33.25 4.73
C GLY A 233 -0.78 33.03 4.60
N VAL A 234 -1.41 34.06 4.06
CA VAL A 234 -2.83 34.10 3.70
C VAL A 234 -2.93 33.82 2.22
N LEU A 235 -3.61 32.73 1.89
CA LEU A 235 -3.79 32.25 0.52
C LEU A 235 -5.20 32.57 0.03
N ASP A 236 -5.29 33.03 -1.21
CA ASP A 236 -6.54 33.28 -1.89
C ASP A 236 -7.23 32.00 -2.38
N SER A 237 -8.52 32.15 -2.70
CA SER A 237 -9.35 31.15 -3.37
C SER A 237 -8.62 30.52 -4.55
N ARG A 238 -8.75 29.19 -4.70
CA ARG A 238 -8.13 28.37 -5.77
C ARG A 238 -6.61 28.35 -5.78
N THR A 239 -5.92 28.93 -4.79
CA THR A 239 -4.47 28.78 -4.66
C THR A 239 -4.13 27.31 -4.47
N MET A 240 -3.23 26.78 -5.31
CA MET A 240 -2.77 25.39 -5.22
C MET A 240 -1.72 25.24 -4.14
N LEU A 241 -1.98 24.41 -3.13
CA LEU A 241 -1.00 24.06 -2.10
C LEU A 241 -0.13 22.88 -2.56
N LEU A 242 -0.77 21.81 -3.03
CA LEU A 242 -0.10 20.59 -3.49
C LEU A 242 -0.71 20.13 -4.80
N ARG A 243 0.16 19.70 -5.73
CA ARG A 243 -0.24 19.17 -7.03
C ARG A 243 -0.03 17.68 -7.09
N ARG A 244 -0.92 16.98 -7.79
CA ARG A 244 -0.82 15.55 -8.07
C ARG A 244 0.49 15.23 -8.80
N PHE A 245 1.07 14.06 -8.51
CA PHE A 245 2.31 13.53 -9.09
C PHE A 245 3.53 14.45 -8.92
N LYS A 246 3.52 15.26 -7.86
CA LYS A 246 4.70 16.02 -7.44
C LYS A 246 4.99 15.69 -5.98
N GLN A 247 6.27 15.47 -5.68
CA GLN A 247 6.73 15.41 -4.30
C GLN A 247 6.39 16.70 -3.57
N ALA A 248 5.81 16.57 -2.38
CA ALA A 248 5.54 17.69 -1.51
C ALA A 248 6.87 18.29 -1.03
N LYS A 249 7.16 19.53 -1.41
CA LYS A 249 8.30 20.30 -0.85
C LYS A 249 7.98 20.89 0.51
N TYR A 250 6.69 21.08 0.77
CA TYR A 250 6.18 21.66 1.99
C TYR A 250 4.98 20.86 2.47
N VAL A 251 4.89 20.76 3.79
CA VAL A 251 3.69 20.34 4.52
C VAL A 251 3.03 21.60 5.03
N PHE A 252 1.71 21.70 4.91
CA PHE A 252 0.99 22.90 5.34
C PHE A 252 0.13 22.59 6.54
N TYR A 253 0.23 23.41 7.59
CA TYR A 253 -0.76 23.46 8.65
C TYR A 253 -1.78 24.53 8.33
N LEU A 254 -3.05 24.17 8.25
CA LEU A 254 -4.16 25.06 8.01
C LEU A 254 -4.60 25.64 9.36
N HIS A 255 -4.20 26.88 9.67
CA HIS A 255 -4.63 27.55 10.90
C HIS A 255 -6.12 27.89 10.84
N ASP A 256 -6.54 28.53 9.74
CA ASP A 256 -7.94 28.89 9.49
C ASP A 256 -8.24 28.85 7.99
N GLY A 257 -9.51 28.72 7.65
CA GLY A 257 -10.00 28.69 6.27
C GLY A 257 -10.39 27.30 5.80
N MET A 258 -10.51 27.16 4.47
CA MET A 258 -10.96 25.92 3.88
C MET A 258 -10.17 25.51 2.63
N VAL A 259 -9.73 24.25 2.62
CA VAL A 259 -8.94 23.67 1.52
C VAL A 259 -9.68 22.45 0.97
N ALA A 260 -9.89 22.41 -0.33
CA ALA A 260 -10.47 21.28 -1.03
C ALA A 260 -9.40 20.25 -1.39
N CYS A 261 -9.61 18.99 -1.01
CA CYS A 261 -8.90 17.85 -1.54
C CYS A 261 -9.61 17.38 -2.80
N THR A 262 -8.89 17.27 -3.91
CA THR A 262 -9.43 16.78 -5.18
C THR A 262 -8.58 15.64 -5.72
N VAL A 263 -9.25 14.71 -6.40
CA VAL A 263 -8.59 13.69 -7.21
C VAL A 263 -8.85 14.07 -8.67
N SER A 264 -7.77 14.30 -9.41
CA SER A 264 -7.88 14.37 -10.86
C SER A 264 -8.14 12.94 -11.35
N LYS A 265 -9.32 12.68 -11.93
CA LYS A 265 -9.56 11.37 -12.54
C LYS A 265 -8.63 11.28 -13.76
N LEU A 266 -7.82 10.23 -13.84
CA LEU A 266 -6.81 9.99 -14.89
C LEU A 266 -7.36 10.19 -16.33
N ARG A 267 -8.68 10.17 -16.54
CA ARG A 267 -9.31 10.29 -17.86
C ARG A 267 -10.63 11.08 -17.91
N ARG A 268 -11.05 11.76 -16.83
CA ARG A 268 -12.20 12.71 -16.89
C ARG A 268 -11.68 14.12 -16.64
N SER A 269 -12.09 15.07 -17.48
CA SER A 269 -11.71 16.49 -17.48
C SER A 269 -12.21 17.30 -16.26
N TYR A 270 -12.67 16.64 -15.20
CA TYR A 270 -13.20 17.27 -13.99
C TYR A 270 -12.49 16.76 -12.73
N ASN A 271 -11.96 17.69 -11.95
CA ASN A 271 -11.44 17.43 -10.61
C ASN A 271 -12.63 17.23 -9.67
N ALA A 272 -12.83 16.01 -9.19
CA ALA A 272 -13.87 15.73 -8.21
C ALA A 272 -13.33 16.04 -6.81
N VAL A 273 -14.00 16.95 -6.09
CA VAL A 273 -13.71 17.19 -4.67
C VAL A 273 -14.05 15.94 -3.89
N GLN A 274 -13.09 15.45 -3.12
CA GLN A 274 -13.24 14.30 -2.24
C GLN A 274 -13.76 14.74 -0.88
N PHE A 275 -13.12 15.76 -0.30
CA PHE A 275 -13.44 16.31 1.01
C PHE A 275 -12.82 17.70 1.15
N TYR A 276 -13.29 18.43 2.16
CA TYR A 276 -12.72 19.70 2.57
C TYR A 276 -11.97 19.55 3.90
N LEU A 277 -10.94 20.38 4.06
CA LEU A 277 -10.17 20.53 5.28
C LEU A 277 -10.47 21.90 5.87
N LYS A 278 -10.58 21.95 7.20
CA LYS A 278 -10.82 23.16 7.99
C LYS A 278 -9.60 23.50 8.86
N GLY A 279 -9.65 24.65 9.52
CA GLY A 279 -8.67 25.08 10.52
C GLY A 279 -8.32 23.97 11.52
N GLY A 280 -7.04 23.88 11.85
CA GLY A 280 -6.43 22.85 12.69
C GLY A 280 -5.90 21.62 11.95
N GLU A 281 -6.05 21.50 10.62
CA GLU A 281 -5.63 20.32 9.86
C GLU A 281 -4.22 20.46 9.25
N MET A 282 -3.52 19.34 9.03
CA MET A 282 -2.27 19.31 8.26
C MET A 282 -2.48 18.67 6.88
N ILE A 283 -1.78 19.22 5.89
CA ILE A 283 -1.87 18.91 4.46
C ILE A 283 -0.50 18.48 3.96
N GLY A 284 -0.41 17.34 3.26
CA GLY A 284 0.84 16.81 2.70
C GLY A 284 1.76 16.11 3.70
N TRP A 285 1.36 16.02 4.97
CA TRP A 285 2.18 15.38 6.00
C TRP A 285 2.36 13.88 5.75
N ARG A 286 1.36 13.20 5.19
CA ARG A 286 1.43 11.77 4.87
C ARG A 286 2.49 11.51 3.81
N GLU A 287 2.47 12.29 2.74
CA GLU A 287 3.38 12.13 1.63
C GLU A 287 4.81 12.53 2.02
N ALA A 288 4.97 13.53 2.91
CA ALA A 288 6.25 13.83 3.52
C ALA A 288 6.76 12.64 4.37
N VAL A 289 5.93 12.09 5.26
CA VAL A 289 6.30 10.97 6.15
C VAL A 289 6.63 9.70 5.36
N VAL A 290 5.83 9.38 4.35
CA VAL A 290 5.98 8.15 3.57
C VAL A 290 7.03 8.31 2.46
N GLY A 291 7.24 9.53 1.96
CA GLY A 291 8.20 9.82 0.89
C GLY A 291 7.71 9.46 -0.51
N LEU A 292 6.40 9.48 -0.75
CA LEU A 292 5.78 9.14 -2.04
C LEU A 292 5.17 10.36 -2.74
N ASP A 293 4.96 10.24 -4.05
CA ASP A 293 4.24 11.22 -4.84
C ASP A 293 2.76 11.29 -4.45
N MET A 294 2.21 12.51 -4.49
CA MET A 294 0.81 12.78 -4.19
C MET A 294 -0.12 12.21 -5.27
N ASP A 295 -1.04 11.30 -4.93
CA ASP A 295 -2.13 10.91 -5.85
C ASP A 295 -3.29 11.92 -5.89
N ILE A 296 -3.31 12.82 -4.92
CA ILE A 296 -4.32 13.83 -4.68
C ILE A 296 -3.73 15.23 -4.79
N GLN A 297 -4.58 16.23 -4.97
CA GLN A 297 -4.16 17.62 -4.99
C GLN A 297 -4.98 18.44 -3.99
N PHE A 298 -4.37 19.49 -3.45
CA PHE A 298 -4.98 20.36 -2.45
C PHE A 298 -4.97 21.79 -2.94
N GLN A 299 -6.13 22.44 -2.89
CA GLN A 299 -6.32 23.82 -3.30
C GLN A 299 -7.23 24.55 -2.31
N VAL A 300 -7.02 25.83 -2.09
CA VAL A 300 -7.97 26.66 -1.32
C VAL A 300 -9.35 26.56 -1.98
N ALA A 301 -10.38 26.32 -1.17
CA ALA A 301 -11.73 26.13 -1.67
C ALA A 301 -12.23 27.38 -2.43
N ASP A 302 -13.17 27.17 -3.36
CA ASP A 302 -13.68 28.27 -4.16
C ASP A 302 -14.46 29.27 -3.28
N GLY A 303 -14.11 30.55 -3.38
CA GLY A 303 -14.67 31.63 -2.55
C GLY A 303 -14.12 31.68 -1.11
N ALA A 304 -13.14 30.84 -0.76
CA ALA A 304 -12.51 30.83 0.55
C ALA A 304 -11.13 31.51 0.53
N LYS A 305 -10.65 31.86 1.73
CA LYS A 305 -9.23 32.15 1.99
C LYS A 305 -8.71 31.14 3.01
N ALA A 306 -7.39 30.97 3.06
CA ALA A 306 -6.75 30.07 4.01
C ALA A 306 -5.52 30.71 4.65
N ILE A 307 -5.42 30.63 5.98
CA ILE A 307 -4.20 30.99 6.71
C ILE A 307 -3.43 29.70 6.93
N VAL A 308 -2.21 29.64 6.41
CA VAL A 308 -1.39 28.42 6.48
C VAL A 308 0.00 28.70 7.02
N VAL A 309 0.53 27.72 7.74
CA VAL A 309 1.96 27.62 8.05
C VAL A 309 2.56 26.58 7.12
N ALA A 310 3.49 26.97 6.27
CA ALA A 310 4.22 26.07 5.40
C ALA A 310 5.51 25.63 6.10
N ILE A 311 5.68 24.32 6.24
CA ILE A 311 6.78 23.65 6.92
C ILE A 311 7.55 22.87 5.84
N PRO A 312 8.87 23.05 5.71
CA PRO A 312 9.64 22.25 4.76
C PRO A 312 9.49 20.75 5.05
N ASP A 313 9.35 19.94 3.99
CA ASP A 313 9.11 18.49 4.11
C ASP A 313 10.22 17.77 4.87
N PHE A 314 11.48 18.20 4.70
CA PHE A 314 12.63 17.61 5.39
C PHE A 314 12.58 17.82 6.91
N VAL A 315 11.98 18.92 7.38
CA VAL A 315 11.78 19.18 8.81
C VAL A 315 10.79 18.15 9.36
N VAL A 316 9.65 17.97 8.68
CA VAL A 316 8.64 16.98 9.07
C VAL A 316 9.19 15.56 9.07
N ARG A 317 9.96 15.19 8.03
CA ARG A 317 10.62 13.88 7.94
C ARG A 317 11.61 13.65 9.08
N SER A 318 12.49 14.62 9.34
CA SER A 318 13.47 14.54 10.42
C SER A 318 12.80 14.35 11.78
N HIS A 319 11.75 15.11 12.06
CA HIS A 319 10.98 14.97 13.32
C HIS A 319 10.31 13.62 13.45
N PHE A 320 9.72 13.11 12.37
CA PHE A 320 9.09 11.79 12.38
C PHE A 320 10.12 10.66 12.56
N GLU A 321 11.30 10.77 11.95
CA GLU A 321 12.38 9.79 12.12
C GLU A 321 12.93 9.76 13.55
N GLN A 322 13.04 10.93 14.20
CA GLN A 322 13.52 11.04 15.58
C GLN A 322 12.45 10.65 16.63
N ASN A 323 11.20 11.00 16.35
CA ASN A 323 10.06 10.75 17.22
C ASN A 323 8.79 10.39 16.42
N PRO A 324 8.59 9.10 16.07
CA PRO A 324 7.42 8.67 15.32
C PRO A 324 6.08 8.94 16.00
N GLU A 325 6.06 9.10 17.33
CA GLU A 325 4.84 9.40 18.10
C GLU A 325 4.23 10.76 17.75
N ILE A 326 5.00 11.67 17.14
CA ILE A 326 4.51 12.97 16.66
C ILE A 326 3.40 12.82 15.60
N CYS A 327 3.31 11.66 14.93
CA CYS A 327 2.25 11.38 13.98
C CYS A 327 0.96 10.85 14.63
N VAL A 328 0.96 10.48 15.91
CA VAL A 328 -0.24 9.98 16.60
C VAL A 328 -1.43 10.93 16.47
N PRO A 329 -1.30 12.24 16.79
CA PRO A 329 -2.41 13.18 16.63
C PRO A 329 -2.86 13.34 15.16
N LEU A 330 -1.92 13.26 14.22
CA LEU A 330 -2.19 13.37 12.78
C LEU A 330 -2.99 12.16 12.26
N ILE A 331 -2.61 10.98 12.71
CA ILE A 331 -3.29 9.71 12.41
C ILE A 331 -4.69 9.71 13.03
N ALA A 332 -4.83 10.14 14.29
CA ALA A 332 -6.13 10.27 14.94
C ALA A 332 -7.08 11.17 14.13
N LYS A 333 -6.59 12.34 13.68
CA LYS A 333 -7.35 13.24 12.79
C LYS A 333 -7.72 12.60 11.45
N LEU A 334 -6.82 11.80 10.87
CA LEU A 334 -7.10 11.06 9.64
C LEU A 334 -8.26 10.08 9.83
N PHE A 335 -8.27 9.32 10.92
CA PHE A 335 -9.37 8.37 11.21
C PHE A 335 -10.68 9.07 11.53
N ASN A 336 -10.64 10.17 12.27
CA ASN A 336 -11.83 10.99 12.52
C ASN A 336 -12.40 11.58 11.23
N ARG A 337 -11.57 11.72 10.19
CA ARG A 337 -12.02 12.14 8.86
C ARG A 337 -12.70 11.04 8.08
N TYR A 338 -12.46 9.77 8.40
CA TYR A 338 -13.13 8.68 7.70
C TYR A 338 -14.57 8.52 8.18
N GLY A 339 -15.50 8.52 7.23
CA GLY A 339 -16.88 8.19 7.49
C GLY A 339 -17.00 6.76 8.03
N LEU A 340 -18.13 6.45 8.67
CA LEU A 340 -18.38 5.13 9.25
C LEU A 340 -18.17 3.99 8.23
N PRO A 341 -18.68 4.05 6.98
CA PRO A 341 -18.45 2.99 6.01
C PRO A 341 -16.96 2.78 5.68
N ALA A 342 -16.19 3.87 5.53
CA ALA A 342 -14.76 3.75 5.26
C ALA A 342 -14.02 3.05 6.40
N ARG A 343 -14.35 3.39 7.66
CA ARG A 343 -13.76 2.74 8.84
C ARG A 343 -14.13 1.25 8.88
N GLN A 344 -15.41 0.90 8.73
CA GLN A 344 -15.89 -0.49 8.72
C GLN A 344 -15.21 -1.32 7.62
N ILE A 345 -15.11 -0.80 6.40
CA ILE A 345 -14.42 -1.53 5.31
C ILE A 345 -12.95 -1.68 5.65
N CYS A 346 -12.26 -0.61 6.09
CA CYS A 346 -10.85 -0.68 6.45
C CYS A 346 -10.56 -1.74 7.53
N TYR A 347 -11.51 -2.01 8.42
CA TYR A 347 -11.46 -3.09 9.41
C TYR A 347 -11.55 -4.49 8.78
N ALA A 348 -12.35 -4.66 7.73
CA ALA A 348 -12.58 -5.94 7.07
C ALA A 348 -11.50 -6.31 6.03
N LEU A 349 -10.71 -5.33 5.56
CA LEU A 349 -9.69 -5.57 4.54
C LEU A 349 -8.61 -6.54 4.99
N ARG A 350 -8.12 -7.33 4.02
CA ARG A 350 -6.91 -8.12 4.16
C ARG A 350 -5.85 -7.58 3.21
N TYR A 351 -4.60 -7.55 3.65
CA TYR A 351 -3.48 -7.32 2.75
C TYR A 351 -2.63 -8.57 2.65
N THR A 352 -2.41 -9.00 1.41
CA THR A 352 -1.45 -10.05 1.10
C THR A 352 -0.28 -9.44 0.36
N HIS A 353 0.87 -10.06 0.49
CA HIS A 353 1.99 -9.73 -0.35
C HIS A 353 2.36 -10.94 -1.18
N LYS A 354 2.62 -10.69 -2.46
CA LYS A 354 2.95 -11.72 -3.42
C LYS A 354 4.31 -11.45 -4.04
N ARG A 355 5.10 -12.52 -4.16
CA ARG A 355 6.42 -12.47 -4.79
C ARG A 355 6.26 -12.36 -6.31
N ALA A 356 7.33 -11.93 -6.97
CA ALA A 356 7.39 -12.01 -8.43
C ALA A 356 7.15 -13.45 -8.90
N ASN A 357 6.41 -13.60 -10.00
CA ASN A 357 5.96 -14.84 -10.62
C ASN A 357 4.99 -15.71 -9.81
N GLU A 358 4.54 -15.27 -8.62
CA GLU A 358 3.48 -15.98 -7.91
C GLU A 358 2.14 -15.83 -8.64
N VAL A 359 1.41 -16.94 -8.72
CA VAL A 359 0.06 -16.95 -9.27
C VAL A 359 -0.92 -16.52 -8.19
N ILE A 360 -1.51 -15.34 -8.36
CA ILE A 360 -2.52 -14.80 -7.45
C ILE A 360 -3.84 -15.56 -7.62
N TYR A 361 -4.18 -15.86 -8.87
CA TYR A 361 -5.46 -16.42 -9.24
C TYR A 361 -5.26 -17.47 -10.34
N LYS A 362 -5.49 -18.75 -10.02
CA LYS A 362 -5.43 -19.87 -10.97
C LYS A 362 -6.79 -20.55 -11.03
N LEU A 363 -7.50 -20.37 -12.14
CA LEU A 363 -8.74 -21.07 -12.38
C LEU A 363 -8.42 -22.39 -13.11
N ARG A 364 -8.35 -23.50 -12.35
CA ARG A 364 -8.23 -24.85 -12.93
C ARG A 364 -9.63 -25.34 -13.29
N PHE A 365 -9.84 -25.71 -14.54
CA PHE A 365 -10.89 -26.67 -14.85
C PHE A 365 -10.38 -28.07 -14.55
N LEU A 366 -11.12 -28.79 -13.70
CA LEU A 366 -11.31 -30.23 -13.85
C LEU A 366 -12.34 -30.41 -14.97
N LEU A 367 -11.88 -30.28 -16.21
CA LEU A 367 -12.49 -31.00 -17.31
C LEU A 367 -11.51 -32.13 -17.60
N ASP A 368 -11.97 -33.37 -17.47
CA ASP A 368 -11.38 -34.55 -18.09
C ASP A 368 -11.31 -34.33 -19.60
N ALA A 369 -10.35 -33.50 -20.02
CA ALA A 369 -9.98 -33.28 -21.39
C ALA A 369 -8.47 -33.47 -21.41
N GLU A 370 -8.08 -34.60 -21.99
CA GLU A 370 -6.72 -34.92 -22.42
C GLU A 370 -5.89 -33.68 -22.69
N GLU A 371 -4.66 -33.69 -22.15
CA GLU A 371 -3.51 -32.85 -22.49
C GLU A 371 -3.65 -32.10 -23.82
N THR A 372 -4.39 -30.98 -23.80
CA THR A 372 -4.48 -30.11 -24.96
C THR A 372 -3.24 -29.24 -24.92
N LYS A 373 -2.21 -29.78 -25.61
CA LYS A 373 -1.01 -29.13 -26.15
C LYS A 373 -0.87 -27.66 -25.75
N SER A 374 0.14 -27.44 -24.92
CA SER A 374 0.79 -26.16 -24.61
C SER A 374 0.85 -25.20 -25.80
N GLY A 375 -0.15 -24.33 -25.92
CA GLY A 375 0.03 -23.06 -26.60
C GLY A 375 0.83 -22.10 -25.71
N PRO A 376 1.57 -21.13 -26.28
CA PRO A 376 2.25 -20.10 -25.48
C PRO A 376 1.21 -19.33 -24.66
N SER A 377 1.50 -19.11 -23.37
CA SER A 377 0.66 -18.30 -22.50
C SER A 377 0.63 -16.85 -23.02
N VAL A 378 -0.49 -16.44 -23.62
CA VAL A 378 -0.66 -15.08 -24.13
C VAL A 378 -0.99 -14.15 -22.96
N ARG A 379 -0.22 -13.06 -22.78
CA ARG A 379 -0.51 -12.00 -21.80
C ARG A 379 -1.64 -11.11 -22.35
N TYR A 380 -2.76 -11.01 -21.64
CA TYR A 380 -3.96 -10.27 -22.08
C TYR A 380 -4.08 -8.84 -21.52
N GLY A 381 -3.21 -8.44 -20.60
CA GLY A 381 -3.26 -7.12 -19.97
C GLY A 381 -2.30 -6.99 -18.79
N ILE A 382 -2.10 -5.76 -18.32
CA ILE A 382 -1.30 -5.43 -17.14
C ILE A 382 -2.20 -4.71 -16.14
N ILE A 383 -2.18 -5.17 -14.89
CA ILE A 383 -2.87 -4.55 -13.77
C ILE A 383 -1.84 -3.68 -13.06
N GLU A 384 -2.12 -2.38 -12.95
CA GLU A 384 -1.22 -1.40 -12.35
C GLU A 384 -1.62 -1.05 -10.91
N LYS A 385 -0.78 -0.25 -10.25
CA LYS A 385 -1.00 0.20 -8.88
C LYS A 385 -2.34 0.94 -8.74
N GLY A 386 -3.21 0.44 -7.86
CA GLY A 386 -4.52 1.04 -7.59
C GLY A 386 -5.66 0.49 -8.45
N ASP A 387 -5.37 -0.40 -9.41
CA ASP A 387 -6.38 -1.09 -10.18
C ASP A 387 -7.02 -2.23 -9.37
N TRP A 388 -8.33 -2.39 -9.56
CA TRP A 388 -9.13 -3.53 -9.12
C TRP A 388 -9.30 -4.56 -10.24
N PHE A 389 -9.28 -5.84 -9.86
CA PHE A 389 -9.57 -6.97 -10.75
C PHE A 389 -10.45 -8.01 -10.02
N GLY A 390 -10.98 -8.99 -10.76
CA GLY A 390 -11.79 -10.09 -10.20
C GLY A 390 -13.28 -9.77 -10.00
N MET A 391 -13.73 -8.56 -10.31
CA MET A 391 -15.13 -8.17 -10.10
C MET A 391 -16.13 -8.93 -10.98
N VAL A 392 -15.77 -9.25 -12.22
CA VAL A 392 -16.64 -10.06 -13.11
C VAL A 392 -16.90 -11.41 -12.46
N ALA A 393 -15.86 -12.08 -11.94
CA ALA A 393 -16.00 -13.37 -11.26
C ALA A 393 -16.88 -13.24 -10.02
N MET A 394 -16.73 -12.16 -9.26
CA MET A 394 -17.53 -11.89 -8.07
C MET A 394 -19.04 -11.66 -8.37
N TYR A 395 -19.38 -10.93 -9.43
CA TYR A 395 -20.78 -10.66 -9.80
C TYR A 395 -21.46 -11.82 -10.52
N THR A 396 -20.73 -12.51 -11.39
CA THR A 396 -21.31 -13.58 -12.22
C THR A 396 -21.36 -14.92 -11.50
N ASP A 397 -20.68 -15.03 -10.36
CA ASP A 397 -20.41 -16.30 -9.67
C ASP A 397 -19.88 -17.39 -10.61
N SER A 398 -19.31 -16.96 -11.74
CA SER A 398 -18.95 -17.83 -12.85
C SER A 398 -17.45 -18.14 -12.77
N PRO A 399 -17.07 -19.42 -12.60
CA PRO A 399 -15.69 -19.85 -12.73
C PRO A 399 -15.18 -19.74 -14.19
N GLN A 400 -15.98 -19.28 -15.16
CA GLN A 400 -15.64 -19.35 -16.57
C GLN A 400 -14.80 -18.19 -17.11
N VAL A 401 -14.38 -17.23 -16.29
CA VAL A 401 -13.45 -16.18 -16.76
C VAL A 401 -12.02 -16.68 -16.63
N HIS A 402 -11.58 -17.41 -17.66
CA HIS A 402 -10.28 -18.08 -17.81
C HIS A 402 -9.08 -17.12 -17.87
N ARG A 403 -8.71 -16.46 -16.77
CA ARG A 403 -7.48 -15.66 -16.74
C ARG A 403 -6.66 -15.99 -15.50
N THR A 404 -5.42 -16.41 -15.74
CA THR A 404 -4.43 -16.56 -14.67
C THR A 404 -3.84 -15.19 -14.41
N VAL A 405 -3.94 -14.71 -13.18
CA VAL A 405 -3.27 -13.47 -12.76
C VAL A 405 -1.96 -13.86 -12.09
N VAL A 406 -0.86 -13.37 -12.64
CA VAL A 406 0.49 -13.60 -12.14
C VAL A 406 1.09 -12.27 -11.73
N CYS A 407 1.79 -12.25 -10.61
CA CYS A 407 2.60 -11.12 -10.20
C CYS A 407 3.80 -10.98 -11.13
N ASP A 408 3.84 -9.94 -11.98
CA ASP A 408 5.05 -9.67 -12.79
C ASP A 408 6.21 -9.20 -11.89
N ARG A 409 5.90 -8.62 -10.72
CA ARG A 409 6.84 -8.16 -9.70
C ARG A 409 6.32 -8.41 -8.29
N TYR A 410 7.16 -8.21 -7.29
CA TYR A 410 6.76 -8.13 -5.88
C TYR A 410 5.66 -7.07 -5.70
N CYS A 411 4.52 -7.46 -5.12
CA CYS A 411 3.41 -6.54 -4.94
C CYS A 411 2.61 -6.79 -3.65
N ASP A 412 2.05 -5.71 -3.11
CA ASP A 412 1.07 -5.75 -2.04
C ASP A 412 -0.33 -5.69 -2.65
N LEU A 413 -1.19 -6.65 -2.32
CA LEU A 413 -2.56 -6.73 -2.80
C LEU A 413 -3.53 -6.50 -1.64
N GLY A 414 -4.41 -5.52 -1.80
CA GLY A 414 -5.59 -5.37 -0.95
C GLY A 414 -6.68 -6.33 -1.42
N ILE A 415 -7.10 -7.24 -0.55
CA ILE A 415 -8.19 -8.17 -0.81
C ILE A 415 -9.43 -7.62 -0.12
N MET A 416 -10.40 -7.23 -0.94
CA MET A 416 -11.72 -6.82 -0.48
C MET A 416 -12.63 -8.05 -0.32
N PRO A 417 -13.23 -8.27 0.86
CA PRO A 417 -14.20 -9.36 1.03
C PRO A 417 -15.39 -9.21 0.08
N ARG A 418 -15.87 -10.32 -0.46
CA ARG A 418 -17.00 -10.37 -1.41
C ARG A 418 -18.23 -9.61 -0.90
N TYR A 419 -18.53 -9.74 0.39
CA TYR A 419 -19.72 -9.16 0.98
C TYR A 419 -19.70 -7.62 1.07
N VAL A 420 -18.51 -7.02 1.09
CA VAL A 420 -18.37 -5.55 1.08
C VAL A 420 -19.05 -4.95 -0.14
N ILE A 421 -18.89 -5.56 -1.32
CA ILE A 421 -19.54 -5.04 -2.53
C ILE A 421 -21.05 -5.20 -2.47
N SER A 422 -21.57 -6.33 -2.01
CA SER A 422 -23.02 -6.48 -1.86
C SER A 422 -23.61 -5.44 -0.92
N VAL A 423 -22.91 -5.14 0.18
CA VAL A 423 -23.31 -4.14 1.17
C VAL A 423 -23.23 -2.72 0.60
N ILE A 424 -22.17 -2.40 -0.15
CA ILE A 424 -22.06 -1.10 -0.84
C ILE A 424 -23.16 -0.92 -1.87
N THR A 425 -23.41 -1.94 -2.69
CA THR A 425 -24.41 -1.88 -3.76
C THR A 425 -25.84 -1.85 -3.20
N SER A 426 -26.12 -2.52 -2.08
CA SER A 426 -27.41 -2.43 -1.38
C SER A 426 -27.63 -1.07 -0.73
N ALA A 427 -26.59 -0.54 -0.07
CA ALA A 427 -26.65 0.72 0.67
C ALA A 427 -26.64 1.96 -0.24
N PHE A 428 -25.93 1.92 -1.36
CA PHE A 428 -25.69 3.08 -2.22
C PHE A 428 -26.04 2.77 -3.68
N ARG A 429 -27.22 3.24 -4.11
CA ARG A 429 -27.71 2.98 -5.48
C ARG A 429 -26.78 3.55 -6.55
N GLU A 430 -26.15 4.70 -6.31
CA GLU A 430 -25.19 5.28 -7.24
C GLU A 430 -23.97 4.38 -7.49
N ALA A 431 -23.59 3.53 -6.52
CA ALA A 431 -22.38 2.73 -6.60
C ALA A 431 -22.42 1.71 -7.74
N ALA A 432 -23.60 1.15 -8.03
CA ALA A 432 -23.78 0.21 -9.14
C ALA A 432 -23.37 0.83 -10.48
N GLY A 433 -23.72 2.10 -10.72
CA GLY A 433 -23.35 2.80 -11.95
C GLY A 433 -21.85 3.00 -12.08
N TYR A 434 -21.17 3.33 -10.98
CA TYR A 434 -19.70 3.46 -10.95
C TYR A 434 -18.99 2.11 -11.14
N GLN A 435 -19.51 1.04 -10.55
CA GLN A 435 -18.97 -0.31 -10.70
C GLN A 435 -19.08 -0.78 -12.16
N VAL A 436 -20.23 -0.55 -12.81
CA VAL A 436 -20.43 -0.87 -14.24
C VAL A 436 -19.50 -0.04 -15.13
N ASP A 437 -19.38 1.27 -14.89
CA ASP A 437 -18.44 2.14 -15.62
C ASP A 437 -16.98 1.70 -15.44
N TYR A 438 -16.59 1.30 -14.23
CA TYR A 438 -15.27 0.76 -13.94
C TYR A 438 -15.04 -0.57 -14.69
N MET A 439 -16.00 -1.49 -14.66
CA MET A 439 -15.91 -2.77 -15.39
C MET A 439 -15.79 -2.56 -16.90
N ALA A 440 -16.61 -1.68 -17.48
CA ALA A 440 -16.55 -1.34 -18.89
C ALA A 440 -15.16 -0.82 -19.26
N ARG A 441 -14.56 0.07 -18.44
CA ARG A 441 -13.20 0.56 -18.64
C ARG A 441 -12.15 -0.55 -18.61
N CYS A 442 -12.26 -1.49 -17.67
CA CYS A 442 -11.32 -2.61 -17.58
C CYS A 442 -11.42 -3.53 -18.80
N ILE A 443 -12.64 -3.88 -19.20
CA ILE A 443 -12.90 -4.70 -20.39
C ILE A 443 -12.32 -4.01 -21.63
N HIS A 444 -12.60 -2.72 -21.84
CA HIS A 444 -12.06 -1.98 -22.98
C HIS A 444 -10.53 -1.87 -22.96
N ARG A 445 -9.90 -1.70 -21.79
CA ARG A 445 -8.43 -1.72 -21.64
C ARG A 445 -7.83 -3.05 -22.08
N ASP A 446 -8.48 -4.16 -21.74
CA ASP A 446 -8.03 -5.50 -22.16
C ASP A 446 -8.17 -5.70 -23.68
N TYR A 447 -9.12 -5.03 -24.33
CA TYR A 447 -9.28 -5.08 -25.80
C TYR A 447 -8.29 -4.16 -26.54
N GLU A 448 -7.91 -3.02 -25.96
CA GLU A 448 -6.89 -2.11 -26.54
C GLU A 448 -5.49 -2.76 -26.57
N ASN A 449 -5.20 -3.65 -25.62
CA ASN A 449 -3.98 -4.47 -25.63
C ASN A 449 -4.13 -5.65 -26.60
N THR A 450 -4.07 -5.36 -27.91
CA THR A 450 -3.98 -6.41 -28.93
C THR A 450 -2.75 -7.29 -28.63
N PRO A 451 -2.86 -8.63 -28.72
CA PRO A 451 -1.73 -9.52 -28.44
C PRO A 451 -0.49 -9.10 -29.24
N LEU A 452 0.66 -9.05 -28.56
CA LEU A 452 1.97 -8.91 -29.21
C LEU A 452 2.13 -10.07 -30.20
N ASP A 453 1.98 -9.76 -31.48
CA ASP A 453 2.15 -10.68 -32.60
C ASP A 453 3.65 -10.98 -32.76
N THR A 454 4.15 -11.91 -31.94
CA THR A 454 5.56 -12.30 -31.86
C THR A 454 6.10 -12.83 -33.19
N ASP A 455 5.24 -13.38 -34.05
CA ASP A 455 5.63 -13.86 -35.39
C ASP A 455 6.05 -12.73 -36.33
N LYS A 456 5.64 -11.48 -36.09
CA LYS A 456 6.05 -10.31 -36.89
C LYS A 456 7.35 -9.66 -36.42
N MET A 457 7.90 -10.05 -35.26
CA MET A 457 9.19 -9.52 -34.79
C MET A 457 10.40 -10.17 -35.49
N HIS A 458 10.21 -11.29 -36.19
CA HIS A 458 11.29 -12.02 -36.84
C HIS A 458 11.70 -11.49 -38.23
N ASP A 459 10.94 -10.58 -38.84
CA ASP A 459 11.28 -10.10 -40.17
C ASP A 459 12.25 -8.92 -40.12
N SER A 460 13.51 -9.24 -40.42
CA SER A 460 14.64 -8.33 -40.54
C SER A 460 14.39 -7.25 -41.61
N ARG A 461 13.89 -6.08 -41.17
CA ARG A 461 14.17 -4.72 -41.67
C ARG A 461 13.16 -3.74 -41.04
N PHE A 462 13.34 -3.43 -39.77
CA PHE A 462 12.60 -2.35 -39.12
C PHE A 462 13.12 -0.99 -39.62
N GLN A 463 12.42 -0.39 -40.58
CA GLN A 463 12.24 1.06 -40.55
C GLN A 463 11.27 1.34 -39.39
N VAL A 464 11.70 2.16 -38.44
CA VAL A 464 10.89 2.56 -37.29
C VAL A 464 9.81 3.51 -37.80
N ASP A 465 8.73 2.95 -38.32
CA ASP A 465 7.49 3.70 -38.49
C ASP A 465 6.98 4.10 -37.11
N SER A 466 6.49 5.33 -37.04
CA SER A 466 5.99 6.09 -35.88
C SER A 466 4.92 5.39 -35.02
N PHE A 467 4.56 4.15 -35.34
CA PHE A 467 3.73 3.26 -34.54
C PHE A 467 4.47 2.67 -33.32
N GLY A 468 5.80 2.54 -33.39
CA GLY A 468 6.63 2.02 -32.29
C GLY A 468 6.84 3.00 -31.13
N LEU A 469 6.80 4.30 -31.37
CA LEU A 469 7.01 5.32 -30.32
C LEU A 469 5.83 5.44 -29.34
N HIS A 470 4.66 4.90 -29.69
CA HIS A 470 3.45 4.98 -28.86
C HIS A 470 3.17 3.71 -28.05
N THR A 471 3.93 2.63 -28.27
CA THR A 471 3.69 1.31 -27.65
C THR A 471 4.86 0.77 -26.83
N TRP A 472 6.02 1.45 -26.82
CA TRP A 472 7.13 1.05 -25.96
C TRP A 472 6.78 1.37 -24.51
N ARG A 473 6.72 0.31 -23.69
CA ARG A 473 6.72 0.42 -22.24
C ARG A 473 7.86 1.35 -21.86
N SER A 474 7.58 2.40 -21.08
CA SER A 474 8.64 3.13 -20.39
C SER A 474 9.25 2.15 -19.38
N TYR A 475 10.37 1.50 -19.72
CA TYR A 475 11.14 0.69 -18.78
C TYR A 475 11.50 1.59 -17.59
N ARG A 476 10.97 1.27 -16.40
CA ARG A 476 11.16 2.10 -15.21
C ARG A 476 12.30 1.57 -14.36
N MET A 477 12.54 0.27 -14.34
CA MET A 477 13.69 -0.33 -13.65
C MET A 477 14.57 -1.08 -14.64
N VAL A 478 15.82 -0.64 -14.77
CA VAL A 478 16.81 -1.21 -15.68
C VAL A 478 17.96 -1.77 -14.86
N CYS A 479 18.10 -3.09 -14.83
CA CYS A 479 19.30 -3.73 -14.30
C CYS A 479 20.44 -3.55 -15.30
N VAL A 480 21.63 -3.16 -14.83
CA VAL A 480 22.85 -3.08 -15.62
C VAL A 480 23.84 -4.05 -15.01
N TYR A 481 24.10 -5.14 -15.73
CA TYR A 481 25.00 -6.22 -15.33
C TYR A 481 26.37 -6.06 -16.02
N PRO A 482 27.42 -5.63 -15.31
CA PRO A 482 28.77 -5.70 -15.84
C PRO A 482 29.26 -7.15 -15.90
N SER A 483 29.69 -7.60 -17.07
CA SER A 483 30.31 -8.93 -17.22
C SER A 483 31.71 -9.04 -16.59
N SER A 484 32.34 -7.91 -16.25
CA SER A 484 33.66 -7.84 -15.63
C SER A 484 33.77 -6.61 -14.73
N SER A 485 34.57 -6.72 -13.66
CA SER A 485 34.89 -5.62 -12.75
C SER A 485 35.62 -4.46 -13.40
N GLU A 486 36.20 -4.68 -14.59
CA GLU A 486 36.87 -3.64 -15.38
C GLU A 486 35.88 -2.69 -16.06
N ILE A 487 34.61 -3.10 -16.23
CA ILE A 487 33.59 -2.29 -16.88
C ILE A 487 33.10 -1.24 -15.88
N PRO A 488 33.23 0.07 -16.18
CA PRO A 488 32.80 1.12 -15.27
C PRO A 488 31.28 1.33 -15.34
N ALA A 489 30.50 0.33 -14.91
CA ALA A 489 29.04 0.34 -14.96
C ALA A 489 28.43 1.57 -14.26
N LYS A 490 29.03 2.02 -13.16
CA LYS A 490 28.59 3.24 -12.46
C LYS A 490 28.70 4.49 -13.33
N ILE A 491 29.83 4.67 -14.00
CA ILE A 491 30.03 5.82 -14.90
C ILE A 491 29.03 5.76 -16.05
N TYR A 492 28.85 4.57 -16.64
CA TYR A 492 27.87 4.35 -17.70
C TYR A 492 26.44 4.72 -17.27
N CYS A 493 25.99 4.23 -16.11
CA CYS A 493 24.67 4.55 -15.57
C CYS A 493 24.52 6.03 -15.22
N ASP A 494 25.55 6.66 -14.66
CA ASP A 494 25.54 8.09 -14.33
C ASP A 494 25.44 8.97 -15.59
N GLU A 495 26.09 8.59 -16.69
CA GLU A 495 25.94 9.25 -18.00
C GLU A 495 24.51 9.07 -18.56
N LEU A 496 23.99 7.84 -18.53
CA LEU A 496 22.60 7.57 -18.98
C LEU A 496 21.58 8.38 -18.17
N ALA A 497 21.74 8.43 -16.85
CA ALA A 497 20.86 9.18 -15.97
C ALA A 497 20.93 10.69 -16.25
N ARG A 498 22.12 11.22 -16.59
CA ARG A 498 22.29 12.64 -16.97
C ARG A 498 21.66 12.98 -18.32
N HIS A 499 21.67 12.06 -19.27
CA HIS A 499 21.10 12.27 -20.60
C HIS A 499 19.60 11.97 -20.69
N HIS A 500 18.99 11.39 -19.64
CA HIS A 500 17.55 11.26 -19.55
C HIS A 500 16.88 12.62 -19.33
N THR A 501 15.86 12.92 -20.13
CA THR A 501 15.07 14.16 -20.02
C THR A 501 14.17 14.20 -18.78
N CYS A 502 14.01 13.06 -18.10
CA CYS A 502 13.21 12.90 -16.90
C CYS A 502 14.09 12.56 -15.69
N LYS A 503 13.52 12.66 -14.48
CA LYS A 503 14.24 12.34 -13.24
C LYS A 503 14.68 10.87 -13.26
N ALA A 504 15.99 10.63 -13.36
CA ALA A 504 16.58 9.29 -13.31
C ALA A 504 17.38 9.10 -12.01
N ASN A 505 17.43 7.87 -11.50
CA ASN A 505 18.24 7.52 -10.33
C ASN A 505 19.16 6.33 -10.63
N VAL A 506 20.32 6.29 -9.99
CA VAL A 506 21.28 5.18 -10.10
C VAL A 506 21.44 4.57 -8.72
N VAL A 507 21.30 3.25 -8.64
CA VAL A 507 21.27 2.50 -7.38
C VAL A 507 22.28 1.36 -7.44
N THR A 508 23.06 1.22 -6.36
CA THR A 508 23.99 0.11 -6.15
C THR A 508 23.58 -0.75 -4.97
N LYS A 509 24.16 -1.95 -4.89
CA LYS A 509 24.05 -2.83 -3.73
C LYS A 509 24.46 -2.13 -2.42
N GLN A 510 25.51 -1.31 -2.44
CA GLN A 510 25.96 -0.57 -1.27
C GLN A 510 24.94 0.48 -0.82
N ASP A 511 24.26 1.15 -1.75
CA ASP A 511 23.21 2.12 -1.42
C ASP A 511 22.03 1.43 -0.72
N ALA A 512 21.66 0.24 -1.21
CA ALA A 512 20.66 -0.60 -0.58
C ALA A 512 21.08 -1.05 0.83
N MET A 513 22.31 -1.54 1.01
CA MET A 513 22.83 -1.94 2.34
C MET A 513 22.87 -0.77 3.32
N ASN A 514 23.33 0.41 2.87
CA ASN A 514 23.38 1.60 3.71
C ASN A 514 21.98 2.07 4.11
N SER A 515 21.03 2.08 3.17
CA SER A 515 19.65 2.52 3.40
C SER A 515 18.91 1.57 4.35
N LEU A 516 19.09 0.26 4.16
CA LEU A 516 18.47 -0.78 4.99
C LEU A 516 19.27 -1.07 6.27
N ARG A 517 20.47 -0.52 6.42
CA ARG A 517 21.42 -0.79 7.52
C ARG A 517 21.70 -2.28 7.68
N LEU A 518 21.95 -2.95 6.55
CA LEU A 518 22.26 -4.38 6.50
C LEU A 518 23.77 -4.59 6.39
N SER A 519 24.27 -5.62 7.06
CA SER A 519 25.65 -6.08 6.88
C SER A 519 25.80 -7.02 5.68
N GLU A 520 24.75 -7.77 5.35
CA GLU A 520 24.71 -8.74 4.25
C GLU A 520 23.28 -8.93 3.73
N PHE A 521 23.13 -9.31 2.45
CA PHE A 521 21.85 -9.71 1.88
C PHE A 521 21.58 -11.18 2.14
N THR A 522 20.55 -11.46 2.93
CA THR A 522 20.05 -12.81 3.21
C THR A 522 18.65 -12.99 2.62
N PRO A 523 18.19 -14.23 2.38
CA PRO A 523 16.82 -14.50 1.92
C PRO A 523 15.74 -13.92 2.85
N GLU A 524 16.05 -13.76 4.14
CA GLU A 524 15.17 -13.13 5.14
C GLU A 524 14.94 -11.64 4.84
N ASN A 525 15.92 -10.98 4.23
CA ASN A 525 15.89 -9.55 3.91
C ASN A 525 15.49 -9.25 2.46
N GLU A 526 15.25 -10.26 1.62
CA GLU A 526 14.86 -10.10 0.20
C GLU A 526 13.61 -9.22 0.04
N TYR A 527 12.64 -9.36 0.94
CA TYR A 527 11.44 -8.52 0.92
C TYR A 527 11.75 -7.05 1.23
N ALA A 528 12.57 -6.78 2.25
CA ALA A 528 12.94 -5.41 2.61
C ALA A 528 13.67 -4.71 1.45
N LEU A 529 14.48 -5.48 0.72
CA LEU A 529 15.14 -5.04 -0.50
C LEU A 529 14.13 -4.75 -1.62
N ALA A 530 13.23 -5.68 -1.93
CA ALA A 530 12.22 -5.49 -2.96
C ALA A 530 11.33 -4.27 -2.66
N LYS A 531 10.91 -4.09 -1.40
CA LYS A 531 10.15 -2.92 -0.94
C LYS A 531 10.95 -1.64 -1.14
N TRP A 532 12.21 -1.63 -0.74
CA TRP A 532 13.09 -0.47 -0.91
C TRP A 532 13.26 -0.10 -2.38
N LEU A 533 13.51 -1.07 -3.26
CA LEU A 533 13.63 -0.86 -4.71
C LEU A 533 12.35 -0.26 -5.31
N VAL A 534 11.17 -0.74 -4.91
CA VAL A 534 9.88 -0.16 -5.33
C VAL A 534 9.74 1.29 -4.82
N CYS A 535 10.13 1.56 -3.58
CA CYS A 535 10.13 2.94 -3.06
C CYS A 535 11.11 3.86 -3.80
N GLU A 536 12.28 3.37 -4.23
CA GLU A 536 13.23 4.14 -5.04
C GLU A 536 12.72 4.35 -6.48
N GLU A 537 12.08 3.33 -7.07
CA GLU A 537 11.40 3.45 -8.37
C GLU A 537 10.34 4.56 -8.33
N GLU A 538 9.56 4.66 -7.25
CA GLU A 538 8.53 5.69 -7.11
C GLU A 538 9.09 7.12 -7.04
N LYS A 539 10.37 7.29 -6.69
CA LYS A 539 11.01 8.61 -6.63
C LYS A 539 11.48 9.11 -8.00
N CYS A 540 11.50 8.27 -9.02
CA CYS A 540 12.07 8.57 -10.32
C CYS A 540 11.20 8.06 -11.50
N THR A 541 11.49 8.55 -12.69
CA THR A 541 10.87 8.07 -13.92
C THR A 541 11.54 6.78 -14.38
N VAL A 542 12.87 6.72 -14.28
CA VAL A 542 13.70 5.55 -14.60
C VAL A 542 14.76 5.37 -13.51
N MET A 543 14.96 4.13 -13.08
CA MET A 543 15.97 3.71 -12.12
C MET A 543 16.93 2.74 -12.79
N PHE A 544 18.23 3.03 -12.74
CA PHE A 544 19.29 2.12 -13.16
C PHE A 544 19.85 1.41 -11.93
N ILE A 545 19.77 0.09 -11.90
CA ILE A 545 20.25 -0.74 -10.78
C ILE A 545 21.50 -1.50 -11.25
N ILE A 546 22.62 -1.30 -10.56
CA ILE A 546 23.89 -1.91 -10.93
C ILE A 546 24.02 -3.26 -10.23
N ALA A 547 24.17 -4.32 -11.03
CA ALA A 547 24.45 -5.67 -10.56
C ALA A 547 25.91 -5.79 -10.09
N ASP A 548 26.17 -6.70 -9.16
CA ASP A 548 27.54 -7.11 -8.82
C ASP A 548 28.07 -8.05 -9.90
N ASN A 549 29.39 -8.25 -9.96
CA ASN A 549 29.99 -9.17 -10.93
C ASN A 549 29.75 -10.67 -10.59
N ASP A 550 29.28 -10.99 -9.38
CA ASP A 550 29.02 -12.37 -8.98
C ASP A 550 27.61 -12.81 -9.38
N PHE A 551 27.50 -13.70 -10.37
CA PHE A 551 26.22 -14.16 -10.90
C PHE A 551 25.33 -14.86 -9.85
N ASN A 552 25.92 -15.47 -8.82
CA ASN A 552 25.19 -16.20 -7.78
C ASN A 552 24.83 -15.32 -6.57
N ASP A 553 25.02 -14.02 -6.66
CA ASP A 553 24.65 -13.08 -5.62
C ASP A 553 23.12 -12.96 -5.52
N LEU A 554 22.58 -13.04 -4.30
CA LEU A 554 21.15 -12.82 -4.04
C LEU A 554 20.69 -11.45 -4.54
N TRP A 555 21.55 -10.42 -4.46
CA TRP A 555 21.29 -9.10 -5.04
C TRP A 555 20.99 -9.20 -6.54
N ASN A 556 21.82 -9.92 -7.28
CA ASN A 556 21.69 -10.08 -8.73
C ASN A 556 20.45 -10.88 -9.12
N GLU A 557 20.16 -11.95 -8.36
CA GLU A 557 18.95 -12.73 -8.55
C GLU A 557 17.68 -11.89 -8.28
N THR A 558 17.65 -11.13 -7.18
CA THR A 558 16.51 -10.28 -6.82
C THR A 558 16.28 -9.17 -7.85
N ILE A 559 17.31 -8.44 -8.29
CA ILE A 559 17.16 -7.36 -9.27
C ILE A 559 16.77 -7.91 -10.65
N ALA A 560 17.27 -9.08 -11.04
CA ALA A 560 16.89 -9.72 -12.30
C ALA A 560 15.41 -10.11 -12.33
N ARG A 561 14.82 -10.48 -11.18
CA ARG A 561 13.39 -10.77 -11.03
C ARG A 561 12.51 -9.52 -11.00
N ILE A 562 13.06 -8.36 -10.62
CA ILE A 562 12.28 -7.13 -10.36
C ILE A 562 12.36 -6.15 -11.53
N CYS A 563 13.49 -6.08 -12.22
CA CYS A 563 13.71 -5.10 -13.29
C CYS A 563 12.92 -5.42 -14.56
N ASP A 564 12.50 -4.36 -15.26
CA ASP A 564 11.81 -4.48 -16.55
C ASP A 564 12.73 -4.89 -17.69
N MET A 565 14.01 -4.57 -17.55
CA MET A 565 15.05 -4.83 -18.52
C MET A 565 16.37 -5.14 -17.81
N VAL A 566 17.12 -6.09 -18.35
CA VAL A 566 18.50 -6.37 -17.97
C VAL A 566 19.41 -6.02 -19.14
N GLN A 567 20.29 -5.05 -18.95
CA GLN A 567 21.37 -4.70 -19.87
C GLN A 567 22.65 -5.39 -19.44
N VAL A 568 23.21 -6.23 -20.29
CA VAL A 568 24.50 -6.86 -20.04
C VAL A 568 25.58 -6.04 -20.73
N LEU A 569 26.53 -5.51 -19.95
CA LEU A 569 27.69 -4.79 -20.47
C LEU A 569 28.83 -5.77 -20.68
N VAL A 570 29.33 -5.84 -21.91
CA VAL A 570 30.47 -6.67 -22.30
C VAL A 570 31.56 -5.81 -22.93
N THR A 571 32.82 -6.12 -22.64
CA THR A 571 33.95 -5.57 -23.39
C THR A 571 34.05 -6.32 -24.71
N LEU A 572 33.94 -5.61 -25.83
CA LEU A 572 34.29 -6.16 -27.13
C LEU A 572 35.82 -6.28 -27.19
N HIS A 573 36.36 -7.47 -27.01
CA HIS A 573 37.72 -7.73 -27.44
C HIS A 573 37.79 -7.60 -28.97
N GLN A 574 38.77 -6.84 -29.46
CA GLN A 574 38.97 -6.47 -30.88
C GLN A 574 39.36 -7.64 -31.80
N ASP A 575 39.15 -8.89 -31.42
CA ASP A 575 39.47 -10.04 -32.26
C ASP A 575 38.18 -10.69 -32.78
N ASN A 576 37.79 -10.29 -34.00
CA ASN A 576 37.01 -10.92 -35.08
C ASN A 576 36.17 -12.20 -34.90
N HIS A 577 35.87 -12.64 -33.68
CA HIS A 577 34.88 -13.66 -33.40
C HIS A 577 33.59 -12.96 -33.02
N LYS A 578 32.48 -13.47 -33.56
CA LYS A 578 31.12 -13.11 -33.12
C LYS A 578 31.12 -13.00 -31.60
N PRO A 579 30.42 -12.03 -30.99
CA PRO A 579 30.23 -12.05 -29.54
C PRO A 579 29.78 -13.47 -29.19
N ASP A 580 30.54 -14.17 -28.35
CA ASP A 580 30.12 -15.46 -27.82
C ASP A 580 28.67 -15.26 -27.37
N GLU A 581 27.76 -16.11 -27.83
CA GLU A 581 26.36 -16.03 -27.44
C GLU A 581 26.33 -15.97 -25.91
N VAL A 582 26.03 -14.80 -25.36
CA VAL A 582 25.70 -14.67 -23.95
C VAL A 582 24.31 -15.28 -23.82
N ILE A 583 24.26 -16.61 -23.71
CA ILE A 583 23.05 -17.34 -23.41
C ILE A 583 22.72 -17.05 -21.94
N VAL A 584 22.05 -15.93 -21.70
CA VAL A 584 21.41 -15.67 -20.40
C VAL A 584 20.21 -16.63 -20.31
N THR A 585 20.47 -17.81 -19.76
CA THR A 585 19.41 -18.78 -19.50
C THR A 585 18.71 -18.35 -18.22
N PHE A 586 17.64 -17.57 -18.34
CA PHE A 586 16.70 -17.43 -17.23
C PHE A 586 16.01 -18.79 -17.08
N HIS A 587 16.46 -19.59 -16.11
CA HIS A 587 15.67 -20.72 -15.64
C HIS A 587 14.42 -20.15 -14.98
N ASN A 588 13.37 -19.93 -15.77
CA ASN A 588 12.02 -20.04 -15.27
C ASN A 588 11.85 -21.50 -14.86
N GLU A 589 12.18 -21.84 -13.62
CA GLU A 589 11.66 -23.05 -12.98
C GLU A 589 10.15 -22.88 -12.79
N ILE A 590 9.41 -22.93 -13.89
CA ILE A 590 8.03 -23.41 -13.91
C ILE A 590 8.12 -24.91 -14.17
N SER A 591 8.74 -25.63 -13.24
CA SER A 591 8.78 -27.09 -13.26
C SER A 591 9.04 -27.66 -11.87
N LYS A 592 8.05 -27.51 -10.98
CA LYS A 592 7.38 -28.64 -10.29
C LYS A 592 6.24 -28.16 -9.39
#